data_AF-A0A2A9PCD0-F1
#
_entry.id   AF-A0A2A9PCD0-F1
#
_cell.length_a   1.000
_cell.length_b   1.000
_cell.length_c   1.000
_cell.angle_alpha   90.00
_cell.angle_beta   90.00
_cell.angle_gamma   90.00
#
_symmetry.space_group_name_H-M   'P 1'
#
loop_
_entity.id
_entity.type
_entity.pdbx_description
1 polymer ?
#
loop_
_entity_poly.entity_id
_entity_poly.type
_entity_poly.pdbx_seq_one_letter_code
_entity_poly.pdbx_strand_id
1 'polypeptide(L)'
;MMTKRPASGSSDCGSVSRVEVGNKRRMLQSPDRDAQAPAAGIPLPELFMTTPWHSSEIPRELPPLPKVLDPELEKLAFMHPGCGNGESYERLEWLGDAYLELIASNLIYRTFTRTPSGRCSQLRELLIRNTTLANYFRQYGMPSRARLPPELG
;
A
#
# COMPACT_ATOMS: atom_id res chain seq x y z
N MET A 1 63.43 44.70 31.01
CA MET A 1 63.50 45.17 29.61
C MET A 1 62.09 45.30 29.07
N MET A 2 61.76 46.51 28.56
CA MET A 2 60.79 46.89 27.50
C MET A 2 59.48 46.10 27.31
N THR A 3 58.28 46.62 27.05
CA THR A 3 57.56 47.92 27.11
C THR A 3 56.16 47.68 26.48
N LYS A 4 55.13 48.35 27.03
CA LYS A 4 53.89 48.89 26.41
C LYS A 4 52.77 47.99 25.80
N ARG A 5 51.54 48.33 26.24
CA ARG A 5 50.16 48.08 25.71
C ARG A 5 49.91 48.88 24.39
N PRO A 6 48.70 49.10 23.80
CA PRO A 6 47.28 48.78 24.17
C PRO A 6 46.27 48.54 22.98
N ALA A 7 44.96 48.39 23.30
CA ALA A 7 43.78 49.05 22.67
C ALA A 7 42.49 48.51 23.38
N SER A 8 41.66 49.28 24.13
CA SER A 8 40.54 50.18 23.74
C SER A 8 39.62 49.60 22.66
N GLY A 9 38.28 49.53 22.75
CA GLY A 9 37.31 50.04 23.71
C GLY A 9 35.88 49.57 23.33
N SER A 10 35.02 49.58 24.34
CA SER A 10 33.55 49.67 24.44
C SER A 10 32.61 49.59 23.21
N SER A 11 31.54 48.79 23.42
CA SER A 11 30.09 49.02 23.13
C SER A 11 29.60 49.17 21.70
N ASP A 12 28.67 48.31 21.25
CA ASP A 12 27.24 48.69 21.13
C ASP A 12 26.31 47.49 20.90
N CYS A 13 25.05 47.65 21.31
CA CYS A 13 23.92 46.75 21.15
C CYS A 13 23.06 47.20 19.96
N GLY A 14 22.59 46.26 19.12
CA GLY A 14 21.32 46.43 18.41
C GLY A 14 21.32 46.29 16.88
N SER A 15 20.18 45.79 16.42
CA SER A 15 19.63 45.75 15.05
C SER A 15 20.00 44.57 14.15
N VAL A 16 19.18 43.54 14.25
CA VAL A 16 18.96 42.50 13.23
C VAL A 16 18.43 43.18 11.96
N SER A 17 19.16 43.04 10.85
CA SER A 17 18.72 43.47 9.52
C SER A 17 18.79 42.32 8.52
N ARG A 18 17.60 41.75 8.26
CA ARG A 18 17.08 41.36 6.94
C ARG A 18 18.05 40.67 5.96
N VAL A 19 18.03 39.33 5.96
CA VAL A 19 18.54 38.52 4.85
C VAL A 19 17.38 38.27 3.87
N GLU A 20 17.54 38.78 2.65
CA GLU A 20 16.62 38.54 1.54
C GLU A 20 16.71 37.08 1.08
N VAL A 21 15.64 36.32 1.28
CA VAL A 21 15.50 34.97 0.73
C VAL A 21 15.00 35.10 -0.71
N GLY A 22 15.85 34.74 -1.66
CA GLY A 22 15.58 34.79 -3.10
C GLY A 22 14.35 33.95 -3.49
N ASN A 23 13.31 34.63 -3.94
CA ASN A 23 12.12 34.05 -4.55
C ASN A 23 12.47 33.48 -5.93
N LYS A 24 12.81 32.19 -6.02
CA LYS A 24 12.79 31.47 -7.30
C LYS A 24 11.36 31.08 -7.64
N ARG A 25 10.65 31.97 -8.35
CA ARG A 25 9.39 31.65 -9.03
C ARG A 25 9.67 30.55 -10.07
N ARG A 26 9.39 29.30 -9.71
CA ARG A 26 9.34 28.19 -10.67
C ARG A 26 8.12 28.44 -11.55
N MET A 27 8.35 28.93 -12.75
CA MET A 27 7.31 29.07 -13.77
C MET A 27 6.68 27.69 -14.01
N LEU A 28 5.34 27.62 -13.95
CA LEU A 28 4.60 26.48 -14.48
C LEU A 28 4.91 26.43 -15.99
N GLN A 29 5.77 25.50 -16.39
CA GLN A 29 5.81 25.05 -17.78
C GLN A 29 4.50 24.33 -18.04
N SER A 30 3.70 24.86 -18.96
CA SER A 30 2.61 24.13 -19.60
C SER A 30 3.21 22.95 -20.38
N PRO A 31 2.79 21.69 -20.16
CA PRO A 31 3.14 20.64 -21.08
C PRO A 31 2.13 20.72 -22.24
N ASP A 32 2.56 21.38 -23.33
CA ASP A 32 1.89 21.26 -24.63
C ASP A 32 2.40 19.97 -25.30
N ARG A 33 1.44 19.21 -25.84
CA ARG A 33 1.53 18.22 -26.92
C ARG A 33 2.75 17.29 -26.95
N ASP A 34 2.53 16.10 -26.40
CA ASP A 34 2.65 14.80 -27.09
C ASP A 34 2.28 13.70 -26.09
N ALA A 35 0.98 13.62 -25.79
CA ALA A 35 0.43 12.61 -24.88
C ALA A 35 0.20 11.28 -25.61
N GLN A 36 1.25 10.74 -26.24
CA GLN A 36 1.20 9.36 -26.73
C GLN A 36 1.34 8.43 -25.52
N ALA A 37 0.31 7.60 -25.28
CA ALA A 37 0.35 6.57 -24.25
C ALA A 37 1.62 5.71 -24.44
N PRO A 38 2.39 5.41 -23.37
CA PRO A 38 3.57 4.57 -23.52
C PRO A 38 3.17 3.18 -24.03
N ALA A 39 3.94 2.71 -25.02
CA ALA A 39 3.77 1.48 -25.75
C ALA A 39 3.71 0.26 -24.81
N ALA A 40 2.79 -0.66 -25.14
CA ALA A 40 2.65 -2.04 -24.67
C ALA A 40 3.50 -2.42 -23.44
N GLY A 41 2.86 -2.47 -22.27
CA GLY A 41 3.46 -3.00 -21.06
C GLY A 41 3.98 -4.42 -21.24
N ILE A 42 4.91 -4.82 -20.38
CA ILE A 42 5.48 -6.18 -20.37
C ILE A 42 4.32 -7.19 -20.33
N PRO A 43 4.27 -8.18 -21.24
CA PRO A 43 3.20 -9.17 -21.25
C PRO A 43 3.24 -9.96 -19.93
N LEU A 44 2.19 -9.83 -19.14
CA LEU A 44 2.02 -10.55 -17.89
C LEU A 44 1.52 -11.98 -18.17
N PRO A 45 1.93 -12.99 -17.40
CA PRO A 45 1.40 -14.35 -17.51
C PRO A 45 -0.14 -14.37 -17.40
N GLU A 46 -0.81 -15.10 -18.30
CA GLU A 46 -2.28 -15.12 -18.41
C GLU A 46 -3.01 -15.72 -17.20
N LEU A 47 -2.31 -16.45 -16.33
CA LEU A 47 -2.88 -17.13 -15.16
C LEU A 47 -3.60 -16.21 -14.18
N PHE A 48 -3.35 -14.90 -14.24
CA PHE A 48 -3.97 -13.90 -13.37
C PHE A 48 -4.40 -12.66 -14.16
N MET A 49 -5.20 -12.85 -15.21
CA MET A 49 -5.81 -11.77 -15.98
C MET A 49 -6.73 -10.91 -15.10
N THR A 50 -6.19 -9.92 -14.40
CA THR A 50 -7.00 -8.91 -13.71
C THR A 50 -7.56 -7.93 -14.72
N THR A 51 -8.85 -7.59 -14.66
CA THR A 51 -9.40 -6.55 -15.54
C THR A 51 -8.97 -5.19 -15.00
N PRO A 52 -8.38 -4.29 -15.81
CA PRO A 52 -8.13 -2.92 -15.38
C PRO A 52 -9.46 -2.30 -14.92
N TRP A 53 -9.47 -1.67 -13.75
CA TRP A 53 -10.71 -1.14 -13.19
C TRP A 53 -10.84 0.36 -13.46
N HIS A 54 -12.06 0.83 -13.70
CA HIS A 54 -12.40 2.25 -13.70
C HIS A 54 -13.18 2.61 -12.43
N SER A 55 -12.97 3.81 -11.88
CA SER A 55 -13.70 4.27 -10.69
C SER A 55 -15.22 4.24 -10.84
N SER A 56 -15.74 4.38 -12.07
CA SER A 56 -17.16 4.24 -12.39
C SER A 56 -17.71 2.81 -12.27
N GLU A 57 -16.84 1.80 -12.28
CA GLU A 57 -17.19 0.38 -12.23
C GLU A 57 -17.22 -0.19 -10.81
N ILE A 58 -16.75 0.58 -9.81
CA ILE A 58 -16.70 0.12 -8.41
C ILE A 58 -18.15 -0.02 -7.90
N PRO A 59 -18.61 -1.25 -7.59
CA PRO A 59 -19.95 -1.44 -7.06
C PRO A 59 -20.08 -0.80 -5.67
N ARG A 60 -21.30 -0.36 -5.33
CA ARG A 60 -21.59 0.19 -3.99
C ARG A 60 -21.67 -0.90 -2.91
N GLU A 61 -21.92 -2.13 -3.34
CA GLU A 61 -22.06 -3.31 -2.50
C GLU A 61 -20.92 -4.28 -2.78
N LEU A 62 -20.63 -5.15 -1.81
CA LEU A 62 -19.61 -6.17 -2.01
C LEU A 62 -20.06 -7.21 -3.05
N PRO A 63 -19.17 -7.65 -3.95
CA PRO A 63 -19.47 -8.74 -4.85
C PRO A 63 -19.68 -10.05 -4.08
N PRO A 64 -20.42 -11.03 -4.62
CA PRO A 64 -20.55 -12.34 -4.01
C PRO A 64 -19.18 -13.03 -3.93
N LEU A 65 -18.94 -13.77 -2.85
CA LEU A 65 -17.70 -14.53 -2.68
C LEU A 65 -17.60 -15.66 -3.72
N PRO A 66 -16.42 -15.89 -4.32
CA PRO A 66 -16.20 -17.05 -5.16
C PRO A 66 -16.32 -18.33 -4.31
N LYS A 67 -16.89 -19.38 -4.91
CA LYS A 67 -17.03 -20.68 -4.26
C LYS A 67 -15.67 -21.38 -4.16
N VAL A 68 -15.37 -21.93 -2.98
CA VAL A 68 -14.28 -22.90 -2.84
C VAL A 68 -14.83 -24.24 -3.32
N LEU A 69 -14.15 -24.86 -4.29
CA LEU A 69 -14.65 -26.08 -4.93
C LEU A 69 -14.51 -27.32 -4.05
N ASP A 70 -13.49 -27.33 -3.18
CA ASP A 70 -13.23 -28.41 -2.24
C ASP A 70 -13.76 -28.03 -0.84
N PRO A 71 -14.77 -28.76 -0.31
CA PRO A 71 -15.37 -28.45 0.99
C PRO A 71 -14.40 -28.67 2.16
N GLU A 72 -13.43 -29.58 2.05
CA GLU A 72 -12.44 -29.76 3.11
C GLU A 72 -11.45 -28.60 3.15
N LEU A 73 -11.03 -28.08 1.98
CA LEU A 73 -10.23 -26.86 1.92
C LEU A 73 -11.00 -25.65 2.49
N GLU A 74 -12.30 -25.55 2.19
CA GLU A 74 -13.14 -24.50 2.76
C GLU A 74 -13.19 -24.58 4.28
N LYS A 75 -13.42 -25.78 4.82
CA LYS A 75 -13.45 -26.02 6.28
C LYS A 75 -12.10 -25.70 6.94
N LEU A 76 -10.99 -26.12 6.33
CA LEU A 76 -9.64 -25.86 6.84
C LEU A 76 -9.32 -24.36 6.86
N ALA A 77 -9.77 -23.59 5.86
CA ALA A 77 -9.56 -22.14 5.80
C ALA A 77 -10.18 -21.37 6.99
N PHE A 78 -11.13 -21.97 7.71
CA PHE A 78 -11.76 -21.39 8.90
C PHE A 78 -11.34 -22.07 10.20
N MET A 79 -10.34 -22.95 10.19
CA MET A 79 -9.93 -23.73 11.36
C MET A 79 -8.64 -23.19 11.97
N HIS A 80 -8.74 -22.62 13.18
CA HIS A 80 -7.58 -22.17 13.92
C HIS A 80 -6.69 -23.35 14.35
N PRO A 81 -5.35 -23.21 14.33
CA PRO A 81 -4.42 -24.28 14.72
C PRO A 81 -4.67 -24.85 16.12
N GLY A 82 -5.20 -24.04 17.05
CA GLY A 82 -5.61 -24.48 18.38
C GLY A 82 -6.87 -25.37 18.47
N CYS A 83 -7.58 -25.61 17.36
CA CYS A 83 -8.85 -26.37 17.35
C CYS A 83 -8.72 -27.84 16.94
N GLY A 84 -7.56 -28.30 16.42
CA GLY A 84 -7.46 -29.59 15.73
C GLY A 84 -6.14 -30.33 15.93
N ASN A 85 -6.05 -31.51 15.31
CA ASN A 85 -4.90 -32.43 15.41
C ASN A 85 -3.74 -32.06 14.46
N GLY A 86 -3.54 -30.76 14.18
CA GLY A 86 -2.42 -30.27 13.36
C GLY A 86 -2.75 -29.84 11.92
N GLU A 87 -4.01 -30.00 11.46
CA GLU A 87 -4.46 -29.38 10.22
C GLU A 87 -5.22 -28.08 10.51
N SER A 88 -4.81 -26.99 9.86
CA SER A 88 -5.27 -25.63 10.14
C SER A 88 -5.23 -24.77 8.87
N TYR A 89 -5.68 -23.53 8.98
CA TYR A 89 -5.56 -22.56 7.87
C TYR A 89 -4.10 -22.17 7.56
N GLU A 90 -3.10 -22.46 8.40
CA GLU A 90 -1.77 -21.83 8.31
C GLU A 90 -1.07 -22.05 6.96
N ARG A 91 -1.15 -23.26 6.39
CA ARG A 91 -0.60 -23.53 5.06
C ARG A 91 -1.36 -22.82 3.95
N LEU A 92 -2.67 -22.65 4.11
CA LEU A 92 -3.52 -21.94 3.17
C LEU A 92 -3.30 -20.43 3.24
N GLU A 93 -3.09 -19.88 4.43
CA GLU A 93 -2.71 -18.49 4.66
C GLU A 93 -1.36 -18.19 4.00
N TRP A 94 -0.34 -19.01 4.29
CA TRP A 94 0.98 -18.87 3.69
C TRP A 94 0.94 -18.85 2.15
N LEU A 95 0.16 -19.75 1.55
CA LEU A 95 -0.02 -19.77 0.10
C LEU A 95 -0.85 -18.57 -0.38
N GLY A 96 -1.95 -18.26 0.31
CA GLY A 96 -2.90 -17.20 -0.02
C GLY A 96 -2.24 -15.82 -0.05
N ASP A 97 -1.30 -15.55 0.86
CA ASP A 97 -0.55 -14.29 0.90
C ASP A 97 0.27 -14.07 -0.37
N ALA A 98 0.97 -15.09 -0.86
CA ALA A 98 1.72 -15.00 -2.11
C ALA A 98 0.81 -14.73 -3.33
N TYR A 99 -0.37 -15.36 -3.36
CA TYR A 99 -1.37 -15.10 -4.40
C TYR A 99 -1.94 -13.68 -4.30
N LEU A 100 -2.21 -13.20 -3.08
CA LEU A 100 -2.76 -11.87 -2.83
C LEU A 100 -1.77 -10.78 -3.26
N GLU A 101 -0.49 -10.95 -2.95
CA GLU A 101 0.58 -10.07 -3.43
C GLU A 101 0.64 -10.03 -4.95
N LEU A 102 0.58 -11.19 -5.60
CA LEU A 102 0.66 -11.30 -7.06
C LEU A 102 -0.54 -10.64 -7.73
N ILE A 103 -1.77 -10.94 -7.29
CA ILE A 103 -3.02 -10.40 -7.84
C ILE A 103 -3.07 -8.88 -7.64
N ALA A 104 -2.75 -8.38 -6.44
CA ALA A 104 -2.74 -6.94 -6.17
C ALA A 104 -1.70 -6.21 -7.04
N SER A 105 -0.51 -6.79 -7.20
CA SER A 105 0.54 -6.23 -8.06
C SER A 105 0.10 -6.18 -9.52
N ASN A 106 -0.52 -7.25 -10.02
CA ASN A 106 -1.04 -7.34 -11.38
C ASN A 106 -2.13 -6.28 -11.63
N LEU A 107 -3.10 -6.17 -10.71
CA LEU A 107 -4.19 -5.19 -10.78
C LEU A 107 -3.66 -3.74 -10.84
N ILE A 108 -2.70 -3.41 -9.97
CA ILE A 108 -2.09 -2.08 -9.92
C ILE A 108 -1.31 -1.79 -11.20
N TYR A 109 -0.50 -2.75 -11.67
CA TYR A 109 0.30 -2.59 -12.88
C TYR A 109 -0.58 -2.32 -14.12
N ARG A 110 -1.68 -3.06 -14.24
CA ARG A 110 -2.62 -2.92 -15.36
C ARG A 110 -3.45 -1.64 -15.29
N THR A 111 -3.85 -1.22 -14.09
CA THR A 111 -4.73 -0.05 -13.92
C THR A 111 -3.95 1.27 -13.92
N PHE A 112 -2.77 1.29 -13.31
CA PHE A 112 -2.00 2.51 -13.05
C PHE A 112 -0.67 2.56 -13.83
N THR A 113 -0.77 2.46 -15.15
CA THR A 113 0.37 2.28 -16.08
C THR A 113 1.46 3.35 -16.01
N ARG A 114 1.15 4.55 -15.48
CA ARG A 114 2.08 5.69 -15.37
C ARG A 114 2.52 5.99 -13.93
N THR A 115 2.14 5.17 -12.97
CA THR A 115 2.44 5.41 -11.55
C THR A 115 3.85 4.90 -11.20
N PRO A 116 4.67 5.69 -10.47
CA PRO A 116 6.00 5.24 -10.04
C PRO A 116 5.95 4.01 -9.13
N SER A 117 6.96 3.14 -9.23
CA SER A 117 7.04 1.88 -8.46
C SER A 117 6.83 2.06 -6.96
N GLY A 118 7.44 3.08 -6.35
CA GLY A 118 7.26 3.37 -4.92
C GLY A 118 5.80 3.65 -4.53
N ARG A 119 5.05 4.33 -5.40
CA ARG A 119 3.62 4.59 -5.17
C ARG A 119 2.79 3.33 -5.44
N CYS A 120 3.16 2.51 -6.42
CA CYS A 120 2.55 1.20 -6.63
C CYS A 120 2.70 0.29 -5.40
N SER A 121 3.88 0.27 -4.77
CA SER A 121 4.11 -0.49 -3.53
C SER A 121 3.22 0.00 -2.37
N GLN A 122 3.06 1.32 -2.23
CA GLN A 122 2.16 1.90 -1.23
C GLN A 122 0.70 1.51 -1.48
N LEU A 123 0.25 1.53 -2.73
CA LEU A 123 -1.10 1.10 -3.10
C LEU A 123 -1.30 -0.39 -2.79
N ARG A 124 -0.33 -1.23 -3.12
CA ARG A 124 -0.37 -2.67 -2.83
C ARG A 124 -0.53 -2.91 -1.34
N GLU A 125 0.30 -2.26 -0.51
CA GLU A 125 0.21 -2.32 0.95
C GLU A 125 -1.19 -1.94 1.45
N LEU A 126 -1.78 -0.87 0.93
CA LEU A 126 -3.14 -0.46 1.32
C LEU A 126 -4.20 -1.52 0.99
N LEU A 127 -4.05 -2.22 -0.13
CA LEU A 127 -4.99 -3.28 -0.55
C LEU A 127 -4.87 -4.53 0.33
N ILE A 128 -3.64 -4.93 0.69
CA ILE A 128 -3.39 -6.26 1.27
C ILE A 128 -3.02 -6.23 2.76
N ARG A 129 -2.90 -5.05 3.39
CA ARG A 129 -2.64 -4.96 4.83
C ARG A 129 -3.72 -5.65 5.67
N ASN A 130 -3.31 -6.22 6.80
CA ASN A 130 -4.18 -6.95 7.73
C ASN A 130 -5.43 -6.18 8.15
N THR A 131 -5.32 -4.86 8.33
CA THR A 131 -6.49 -4.03 8.70
C THR A 131 -7.54 -3.96 7.60
N THR A 132 -7.13 -3.93 6.33
CA THR A 132 -8.03 -3.95 5.18
C THR A 132 -8.67 -5.33 5.04
N LEU A 133 -7.88 -6.41 5.11
CA LEU A 133 -8.38 -7.78 5.01
C LEU A 133 -9.33 -8.15 6.15
N ALA A 134 -8.98 -7.77 7.39
CA ALA A 134 -9.86 -7.98 8.54
C ALA A 134 -11.17 -7.20 8.43
N ASN A 135 -11.20 -6.07 7.71
CA ASN A 135 -12.45 -5.37 7.42
C ASN A 135 -13.32 -6.19 6.47
N TYR A 136 -12.76 -6.68 5.35
CA TYR A 136 -13.51 -7.56 4.44
C TYR A 136 -14.00 -8.83 5.13
N PHE A 137 -13.17 -9.47 5.95
CA PHE A 137 -13.56 -10.63 6.76
C PHE A 137 -14.85 -10.37 7.54
N ARG A 138 -14.95 -9.21 8.21
CA ARG A 138 -16.17 -8.80 8.94
C ARG A 138 -17.34 -8.49 8.02
N GLN A 139 -17.13 -7.73 6.95
CA GLN A 139 -18.21 -7.34 6.03
C GLN A 139 -18.86 -8.55 5.34
N TYR A 140 -18.08 -9.61 5.08
CA TYR A 140 -18.58 -10.87 4.54
C TYR A 140 -19.18 -11.81 5.59
N GLY A 141 -19.28 -11.40 6.86
CA GLY A 141 -19.86 -12.23 7.93
C GLY A 141 -19.03 -13.48 8.28
N MET A 142 -17.75 -13.50 7.88
CA MET A 142 -16.87 -14.65 8.12
C MET A 142 -16.53 -14.96 9.58
N PRO A 143 -16.63 -14.04 10.57
CA PRO A 143 -16.42 -14.41 11.97
C PRO A 143 -17.31 -15.56 12.45
N SER A 144 -18.53 -15.66 11.94
CA SER A 144 -19.46 -16.74 12.29
C SER A 144 -19.05 -18.13 11.78
N ARG A 145 -18.15 -18.17 10.79
CA ARG A 145 -17.62 -19.40 10.17
C ARG A 145 -16.34 -19.88 10.85
N ALA A 146 -15.61 -18.97 11.49
CA ALA A 146 -14.34 -19.26 12.14
C ALA A 146 -14.51 -20.20 13.34
N ARG A 147 -13.63 -21.19 13.43
CA ARG A 147 -13.47 -22.06 14.59
C ARG A 147 -12.25 -21.61 15.36
N LEU A 148 -12.50 -21.05 16.54
CA LEU A 148 -11.47 -20.56 17.46
C LEU A 148 -11.46 -21.47 18.70
N PRO A 149 -10.30 -21.64 19.33
CA PRO A 149 -10.23 -22.40 20.57
C PRO A 149 -10.94 -21.63 21.71
N PRO A 150 -11.37 -22.31 22.77
CA PRO A 150 -12.21 -21.73 23.82
C PRO A 150 -11.63 -20.47 24.49
N GLU A 151 -10.31 -20.36 24.56
CA GLU A 151 -9.59 -19.22 25.12
C GLU A 151 -9.63 -17.93 24.26
N LEU A 152 -10.07 -18.03 23.00
CA LEU A 152 -10.10 -16.95 22.01
C LEU A 152 -11.53 -16.57 21.58
N GLY A 153 -12.55 -17.27 22.10
CA GLY A 153 -13.96 -17.16 21.72
C GLY A 153 -14.82 -16.23 22.58
#